data_AF-T0YCY5-F1
#
_entry.id   AF-T0YCY5-F1
#
_cell.length_a   1.000
_cell.length_b   1.000
_cell.length_c   1.000
_cell.angle_alpha   90.00
_cell.angle_beta   90.00
_cell.angle_gamma   90.00
#
_symmetry.space_group_name_H-M   'P 1'
#
loop_
_entity.id
_entity.type
_entity.pdbx_description
1 polymer ?
#
loop_
_entity_poly.entity_id
_entity_poly.type
_entity_poly.pdbx_seq_one_letter_code
_entity_poly.pdbx_strand_id
1 'polypeptide(L)'
;MSQFEKDLYFMGLAVSEAKKAILIDEVPVGAVLLLGDQVISSAHNARINTFDPTGHAEILAIRKAARAIKNYRLTGASLYVTVEPCPMCFGAIMEARITEVV
;
A
#
# COMPACT_ATOMS: atom_id res chain seq x y z
N MET A 1 7.51 19.29 -9.98
CA MET A 1 6.44 19.16 -8.96
C MET A 1 7.10 19.24 -7.60
N SER A 2 6.51 20.00 -6.68
CA SER A 2 6.91 20.02 -5.27
C SER A 2 6.62 18.66 -4.61
N GLN A 3 7.21 18.42 -3.42
CA GLN A 3 6.94 17.20 -2.65
C GLN A 3 5.44 17.08 -2.31
N PHE A 4 4.81 18.17 -1.88
CA PHE A 4 3.38 18.20 -1.56
C PHE A 4 2.48 17.82 -2.75
N GLU A 5 2.82 18.29 -3.96
CA GLU A 5 2.08 17.91 -5.18
C GLU A 5 2.24 16.42 -5.51
N LYS A 6 3.43 15.85 -5.29
CA LYS A 6 3.65 14.40 -5.43
C LYS A 6 2.82 13.62 -4.43
N ASP A 7 2.84 14.04 -3.16
CA ASP A 7 2.11 13.35 -2.11
C ASP A 7 0.61 13.35 -2.36
N LEU A 8 0.05 14.49 -2.77
CA LEU A 8 -1.35 14.59 -3.18
C LEU A 8 -1.68 13.67 -4.35
N TYR A 9 -0.80 13.61 -5.37
CA TYR A 9 -1.01 12.76 -6.53
C TYR A 9 -1.02 11.27 -6.15
N PHE A 10 0.00 10.80 -5.42
CA PHE A 10 0.10 9.40 -5.04
C PHE A 10 -0.93 8.98 -3.99
N MET A 11 -1.26 9.86 -3.05
CA MET A 11 -2.39 9.64 -2.14
C MET A 11 -3.71 9.55 -2.91
N GLY A 12 -3.90 10.34 -3.98
CA GLY A 12 -5.04 10.21 -4.89
C GLY A 12 -5.16 8.82 -5.53
N LEU A 13 -4.04 8.17 -5.84
CA LEU A 13 -4.03 6.79 -6.31
C LEU A 13 -4.42 5.79 -5.20
N ALA A 14 -3.95 6.00 -3.96
CA ALA A 14 -4.37 5.19 -2.81
C ALA A 14 -5.87 5.33 -2.51
N VAL A 15 -6.42 6.55 -2.60
CA VAL A 15 -7.86 6.79 -2.51
C VAL A 15 -8.62 6.08 -3.64
N SER A 16 -8.05 6.02 -4.84
CA SER A 16 -8.67 5.28 -5.95
C SER A 16 -8.71 3.77 -5.69
N GLU A 17 -7.71 3.19 -5.02
CA GLU A 17 -7.76 1.81 -4.52
C GLU A 17 -8.82 1.65 -3.42
N ALA A 18 -8.89 2.56 -2.45
CA ALA A 18 -9.90 2.52 -1.39
C ALA A 18 -11.34 2.50 -1.95
N LYS A 19 -11.59 3.25 -3.04
CA LYS A 19 -12.87 3.21 -3.77
C LYS A 19 -13.15 1.84 -4.37
N LYS A 20 -12.15 1.10 -4.84
CA LYS A 20 -12.33 -0.28 -5.35
C LYS A 20 -12.76 -1.23 -4.24
N ALA A 21 -12.21 -1.09 -3.02
CA ALA A 21 -12.68 -1.86 -1.86
C ALA A 21 -14.17 -1.62 -1.57
N ILE A 22 -14.64 -0.36 -1.64
CA ILE A 22 -16.08 -0.05 -1.45
C ILE A 22 -16.96 -0.82 -2.43
N LEU A 23 -16.54 -0.89 -3.69
CA LEU A 23 -17.32 -1.56 -4.75
C LEU A 23 -17.46 -3.07 -4.56
N ILE A 24 -16.70 -3.66 -3.65
CA ILE A 24 -16.73 -5.08 -3.32
C ILE A 24 -17.10 -5.32 -1.84
N ASP A 25 -17.79 -4.36 -1.21
CA ASP A 25 -18.26 -4.43 0.19
C ASP A 25 -17.14 -4.65 1.22
N GLU A 26 -15.95 -4.10 0.96
CA GLU A 26 -14.81 -4.11 1.88
C GLU A 26 -14.65 -2.77 2.60
N VAL A 27 -13.93 -2.78 3.73
CA VAL A 27 -13.51 -1.55 4.41
C VAL A 27 -12.67 -0.69 3.44
N PRO A 28 -12.96 0.61 3.27
CA PRO A 28 -12.35 1.48 2.26
C PRO A 28 -10.93 1.91 2.61
N VAL A 29 -9.98 0.99 2.49
CA VAL A 29 -8.55 1.26 2.67
C VAL A 29 -7.81 0.90 1.39
N GLY A 30 -6.96 1.82 0.93
CA GLY A 30 -6.13 1.65 -0.25
C GLY A 30 -4.68 1.99 0.05
N ALA A 31 -3.76 1.34 -0.66
CA ALA A 31 -2.34 1.55 -0.52
C ALA A 31 -1.62 1.48 -1.88
N VAL A 32 -0.60 2.31 -2.03
CA VAL A 32 0.26 2.38 -3.22
C VAL A 32 1.71 2.39 -2.77
N LEU A 33 2.53 1.53 -3.37
CA LEU A 33 3.95 1.43 -3.05
C LEU A 33 4.79 1.82 -4.26
N LEU A 34 5.72 2.75 -4.03
CA LEU A 34 6.61 3.29 -5.04
C LEU A 34 8.05 2.86 -4.80
N LEU A 35 8.84 2.86 -5.86
CA LEU A 35 10.30 2.89 -5.80
C LEU A 35 10.77 4.10 -6.61
N GLY A 36 11.30 5.12 -5.92
CA GLY A 36 11.43 6.45 -6.52
C GLY A 36 10.06 7.02 -6.90
N ASP A 37 9.91 7.52 -8.13
CA ASP A 37 8.64 8.05 -8.64
C ASP A 37 7.79 6.98 -9.40
N GLN A 38 8.20 5.71 -9.37
CA GLN A 38 7.51 4.64 -10.07
C GLN A 38 6.61 3.84 -9.13
N VAL A 39 5.33 3.73 -9.46
CA VAL A 39 4.40 2.82 -8.77
C VAL A 39 4.76 1.36 -9.10
N ILE A 40 5.16 0.60 -8.09
CA ILE A 40 5.50 -0.82 -8.22
C ILE A 40 4.27 -1.69 -7.95
N SER A 41 3.41 -1.27 -7.03
CA SER A 41 2.17 -1.98 -6.74
C SER A 41 1.10 -1.08 -6.14
N SER A 42 -0.16 -1.49 -6.30
CA SER A 42 -1.30 -0.94 -5.60
C SER A 42 -2.22 -2.06 -5.10
N ALA A 43 -2.91 -1.80 -4.00
CA ALA A 43 -3.89 -2.73 -3.44
C ALA A 43 -4.91 -2.00 -2.57
N HIS A 44 -6.00 -2.70 -2.30
CA HIS A 44 -7.05 -2.31 -1.38
C HIS A 44 -7.35 -3.45 -0.42
N ASN A 45 -8.00 -3.12 0.70
CA ASN A 45 -8.45 -4.12 1.66
C ASN A 45 -9.38 -5.15 0.98
N ALA A 46 -9.12 -6.43 1.25
CA ALA A 46 -9.81 -7.56 0.63
C ALA A 46 -10.06 -8.71 1.64
N ARG A 47 -10.11 -8.41 2.94
CA ARG A 47 -10.22 -9.41 4.02
C ARG A 47 -11.45 -10.32 3.88
N ILE A 48 -12.61 -9.73 3.62
CA ILE A 48 -13.89 -10.44 3.54
C ILE A 48 -13.89 -11.34 2.31
N ASN A 49 -13.56 -10.80 1.14
CA ASN A 49 -13.66 -11.49 -0.14
C ASN A 49 -12.57 -12.56 -0.34
N THR A 50 -11.40 -12.40 0.30
CA THR A 50 -10.31 -13.37 0.19
C THR A 50 -10.26 -14.35 1.36
N PHE A 51 -11.13 -14.18 2.37
CA PHE A 51 -11.09 -14.94 3.62
C PHE A 51 -9.72 -14.90 4.31
N ASP A 52 -8.97 -13.81 4.10
CA ASP A 52 -7.61 -13.62 4.62
C ASP A 52 -7.64 -12.52 5.68
N PRO A 53 -7.45 -12.83 6.98
CA PRO A 53 -7.40 -11.82 8.02
C PRO A 53 -6.25 -10.82 7.84
N THR A 54 -5.23 -11.17 7.05
CA THR A 54 -4.08 -10.33 6.70
C THR A 54 -4.29 -9.56 5.38
N GLY A 55 -5.46 -9.67 4.74
CA GLY A 55 -5.83 -9.04 3.47
C GLY A 55 -5.99 -7.51 3.53
N HIS A 56 -5.17 -6.82 4.32
CA HIS A 56 -5.08 -5.38 4.41
C HIS A 56 -4.38 -4.80 3.17
N ALA A 57 -4.68 -3.54 2.82
CA ALA A 57 -4.15 -2.90 1.63
C ALA A 57 -2.61 -2.87 1.63
N GLU A 58 -2.01 -2.52 2.78
CA GLU A 58 -0.57 -2.42 2.99
C GLU A 58 0.12 -3.77 2.79
N ILE A 59 -0.40 -4.83 3.42
CA ILE A 59 0.12 -6.19 3.30
C ILE A 59 0.07 -6.67 1.85
N LEU A 60 -1.06 -6.46 1.19
CA LEU A 60 -1.25 -6.87 -0.20
C LEU A 60 -0.34 -6.10 -1.15
N ALA A 61 -0.16 -4.78 -0.94
CA ALA A 61 0.78 -3.97 -1.71
C ALA A 61 2.24 -4.45 -1.52
N ILE A 62 2.68 -4.63 -0.28
CA ILE A 62 4.03 -5.13 0.04
C ILE A 62 4.29 -6.49 -0.63
N ARG A 63 3.35 -7.44 -0.50
CA ARG A 63 3.47 -8.77 -1.12
C ARG A 63 3.55 -8.69 -2.64
N LYS A 64 2.72 -7.85 -3.27
CA LYS A 64 2.74 -7.64 -4.73
C LYS A 64 4.08 -7.02 -5.17
N ALA A 65 4.54 -5.98 -4.49
CA ALA A 65 5.80 -5.30 -4.79
C ALA A 65 7.00 -6.24 -4.67
N ALA A 66 7.11 -6.97 -3.56
CA ALA A 66 8.22 -7.89 -3.32
C ALA A 66 8.30 -9.00 -4.38
N ARG A 67 7.14 -9.50 -4.83
CA ARG A 67 7.06 -10.47 -5.94
C ARG A 67 7.46 -9.84 -7.28
N ALA A 68 7.01 -8.62 -7.57
CA ALA A 68 7.31 -7.92 -8.80
C ALA A 68 8.82 -7.67 -8.97
N ILE A 69 9.49 -7.25 -7.89
CA ILE A 69 10.94 -6.97 -7.91
C ILE A 69 11.80 -8.19 -7.56
N LYS A 70 11.18 -9.33 -7.23
CA LYS A 70 11.82 -10.57 -6.76
C LYS A 70 12.78 -10.36 -5.58
N ASN A 71 12.41 -9.49 -4.65
CA ASN A 71 13.19 -9.18 -3.46
C ASN A 71 12.24 -8.81 -2.31
N TYR A 72 12.50 -9.37 -1.13
CA TYR A 72 11.71 -9.07 0.06
C TYR A 72 12.05 -7.71 0.68
N ARG A 73 13.24 -7.18 0.40
CA ARG A 73 13.64 -5.83 0.80
C ARG A 73 13.14 -4.81 -0.23
N LEU A 74 12.32 -3.89 0.24
CA LEU A 74 11.76 -2.73 -0.48
C LEU A 74 12.47 -1.44 -0.02
N THR A 75 13.79 -1.51 0.19
CA THR A 75 14.60 -0.36 0.61
C THR A 75 14.51 0.76 -0.41
N GLY A 76 14.29 1.99 0.06
CA GLY A 76 14.06 3.17 -0.78
C GLY A 76 12.64 3.28 -1.32
N ALA A 77 11.72 2.39 -0.92
CA ALA A 77 10.32 2.51 -1.24
C ALA A 77 9.58 3.49 -0.31
N SER A 78 8.58 4.16 -0.87
CA SER A 78 7.58 4.94 -0.13
C SER A 78 6.22 4.27 -0.24
N LEU A 79 5.51 4.14 0.87
CA LEU A 79 4.16 3.56 0.95
C LEU A 79 3.15 4.67 1.26
N TYR A 80 2.23 4.92 0.34
CA TYR A 80 1.09 5.81 0.55
C TYR A 80 -0.12 4.98 0.97
N VAL A 81 -0.75 5.33 2.09
CA VAL A 81 -1.91 4.59 2.64
C VAL A 81 -2.98 5.55 3.15
N THR A 82 -4.25 5.25 2.87
CA THR A 82 -5.36 6.17 3.19
C THR A 82 -5.69 6.27 4.68
N VAL A 83 -5.15 5.38 5.51
CA VAL A 83 -5.38 5.29 6.96
C VAL A 83 -4.08 4.88 7.65
N GLU A 84 -3.88 5.31 8.89
CA GLU A 84 -2.75 4.89 9.71
C GLU A 84 -2.63 3.35 9.78
N PRO A 85 -1.45 2.77 9.48
CA PRO A 85 -1.24 1.32 9.53
C PRO A 85 -1.45 0.73 10.93
N CYS A 86 -2.13 -0.43 11.01
CA CYS A 86 -2.25 -1.17 12.27
C CYS A 86 -0.92 -1.88 12.65
N PRO A 87 -0.78 -2.42 13.88
CA PRO A 87 0.47 -3.07 14.31
C PRO A 87 0.97 -4.19 13.40
N MET A 88 0.07 -4.98 12.80
CA MET A 88 0.42 -6.01 11.82
C MET A 88 1.06 -5.40 10.56
N CYS A 89 0.44 -4.35 10.01
CA CYS A 89 0.92 -3.69 8.81
C CYS A 89 2.23 -2.94 9.08
N PHE A 90 2.34 -2.28 10.23
CA PHE A 90 3.57 -1.65 10.67
C PHE A 90 4.72 -2.66 10.80
N GLY A 91 4.48 -3.83 11.39
CA GLY A 91 5.45 -4.91 11.43
C GLY A 91 5.92 -5.35 10.04
N ALA A 92 5.00 -5.48 9.08
CA ALA A 92 5.35 -5.83 7.70
C ALA A 92 6.15 -4.73 6.98
N ILE A 93 5.82 -3.45 7.21
CA ILE A 93 6.56 -2.29 6.68
C ILE A 93 8.01 -2.32 7.17
N MET A 94 8.21 -2.60 8.47
CA MET A 94 9.53 -2.69 9.09
C MET A 94 10.35 -3.87 8.54
N GLU A 95 9.74 -5.05 8.40
CA GLU A 95 10.40 -6.24 7.83
C GLU A 95 10.77 -6.04 6.35
N ALA A 96 9.92 -5.34 5.60
CA ALA A 96 10.16 -4.98 4.20
C ALA A 96 11.19 -3.86 4.02
N ARG A 97 11.62 -3.18 5.09
CA ARG A 97 12.59 -2.07 5.05
C ARG A 97 12.13 -0.88 4.19
N ILE A 98 10.83 -0.62 4.19
CA ILE A 98 10.25 0.56 3.52
C ILE A 98 10.78 1.81 4.22
N THR A 99 11.16 2.82 3.43
CA THR A 99 11.87 3.99 3.93
C THR A 99 10.91 5.04 4.50
N GLU A 100 9.74 5.17 3.88
CA GLU A 100 8.79 6.23 4.19
C GLU A 100 7.36 5.71 4.10
N VAL A 101 6.51 6.20 5.01
CA VAL A 101 5.07 5.96 5.01
C VAL A 101 4.38 7.32 5.02
N VAL A 102 3.42 7.49 4.11
CA VAL A 102 2.64 8.72 3.92
C VAL A 102 1.15 8.43 4.02
#